data_AF-A0A526ZDY4-F1
#
_entry.id   AF-A0A526ZDY4-F1
#
_cell.length_a   1.000
_cell.length_b   1.000
_cell.length_c   1.000
_cell.angle_alpha   90.00
_cell.angle_beta   90.00
_cell.angle_gamma   90.00
#
_symmetry.space_group_name_H-M   'P 1'
#
loop_
_entity.id
_entity.type
_entity.pdbx_description
1 polymer ?
#
loop_
_entity_poly.entity_id
_entity_poly.type
_entity_poly.pdbx_seq_one_letter_code
_entity_poly.pdbx_strand_id
1 'polypeptide(L)' 'MDYYAGIDVSLELSSVCVVDSSGRIVRETKVASEPEALLQHFADLGLP' A
#
# COMPACT_ATOMS: atom_id res chain seq x y z
N MET A 1 -9.92 5.25 -12.48
CA MET A 1 -9.64 3.80 -12.54
C MET A 1 -9.53 3.34 -11.10
N ASP A 2 -10.04 2.17 -10.76
CA ASP A 2 -10.07 1.74 -9.36
C ASP A 2 -8.77 1.02 -8.99
N TYR A 3 -8.26 1.34 -7.80
CA TYR A 3 -7.09 0.71 -7.19
C TYR A 3 -7.48 0.18 -5.82
N TYR A 4 -6.89 -0.94 -5.43
CA TYR A 4 -7.15 -1.59 -4.16
C TYR A 4 -5.84 -1.87 -3.44
N ALA A 5 -5.81 -1.65 -2.14
CA ALA A 5 -4.64 -1.94 -1.30
C ALA A 5 -4.97 -3.09 -0.33
N GLY A 6 -4.15 -4.13 -0.36
CA GLY A 6 -4.05 -5.12 0.70
C GLY A 6 -2.94 -4.72 1.67
N ILE A 7 -3.22 -4.81 2.97
CA ILE A 7 -2.24 -4.52 4.02
C ILE A 7 -2.16 -5.75 4.93
N ASP A 8 -0.98 -6.35 4.98
CA ASP A 8 -0.63 -7.37 5.97
C ASP A 8 0.13 -6.69 7.11
N VAL A 9 -0.55 -6.52 8.25
CA VAL A 9 -0.09 -5.71 9.38
C VAL A 9 0.79 -6.53 10.30
N SER A 10 1.96 -5.99 10.65
CA SER A 10 2.87 -6.56 11.65
C SER A 10 3.24 -5.50 12.71
N LEU A 11 4.18 -5.80 13.60
CA LEU A 11 4.57 -4.89 14.68
C LEU A 11 5.45 -3.72 14.19
N GLU A 12 6.49 -4.02 13.42
CA GLU A 12 7.47 -3.01 13.00
C GLU A 12 7.25 -2.55 11.56
N LEU A 13 7.02 -3.51 10.65
CA LEU A 13 6.86 -3.24 9.22
C LEU A 13 5.67 -3.99 8.66
N SER A 14 4.70 -3.26 8.13
CA SER A 14 3.54 -3.81 7.42
C SER A 14 3.84 -3.95 5.93
N SER A 15 3.38 -5.04 5.32
CA SER A 15 3.50 -5.25 3.88
C SER A 15 2.26 -4.66 3.19
N VAL A 16 2.48 -3.85 2.15
CA VAL A 16 1.41 -3.22 1.37
C VAL A 16 1.52 -3.69 -0.07
N CYS A 17 0.41 -4.18 -0.61
CA CYS A 17 0.28 -4.57 -2.01
C CYS A 17 -0.88 -3.79 -2.63
N VAL A 18 -0.61 -3.07 -3.70
CA VAL A 18 -1.60 -2.30 -4.45
C VAL A 18 -1.82 -2.97 -5.80
N VAL A 19 -3.10 -3.19 -6.14
CA VAL A 19 -3.52 -3.76 -7.41
C VAL A 19 -4.44 -2.81 -8.17
N ASP A 20 -4.45 -2.91 -9.49
CA ASP A 20 -5.48 -2.30 -10.33
C ASP A 20 -6.75 -3.15 -10.38
N SER A 21 -7.79 -2.66 -11.06
CA SER A 21 -9.06 -3.36 -11.23
C SER A 21 -8.97 -4.70 -11.97
N SER A 22 -7.87 -5.01 -12.66
CA SER A 22 -7.62 -6.32 -13.29
C SER A 22 -6.98 -7.32 -12.32
N GLY A 23 -6.63 -6.88 -11.10
CA GLY A 23 -5.90 -7.67 -10.12
C GLY A 23 -4.38 -7.66 -10.35
N ARG A 24 -3.86 -6.83 -11.25
CA ARG A 24 -2.42 -6.71 -11.48
C ARG A 24 -1.79 -5.89 -10.36
N ILE A 25 -0.70 -6.41 -9.78
CA ILE A 25 0.11 -5.67 -8.81
C ILE A 25 0.77 -4.48 -9.52
N VAL A 26 0.46 -3.28 -9.03
CA VAL A 26 1.04 -2.01 -9.48
C VAL A 26 2.09 -1.48 -8.49
N ARG A 27 2.02 -1.89 -7.23
CA ARG A 27 3.04 -1.60 -6.24
C ARG A 27 3.06 -2.63 -5.12
N GLU A 28 4.25 -2.96 -4.64
CA GLU A 28 4.44 -3.77 -3.45
C GLU A 28 5.61 -3.18 -2.65
N THR A 29 5.42 -3.01 -1.34
CA THR A 29 6.46 -2.46 -0.46
C THR A 29 6.25 -2.90 0.99
N LYS A 30 7.24 -2.61 1.84
CA LYS A 30 7.09 -2.62 3.29
C LYS A 30 7.19 -1.19 3.81
N VAL A 31 6.35 -0.85 4.77
CA VAL A 31 6.33 0.46 5.44
C VAL A 31 6.25 0.26 6.93
N ALA A 32 6.69 1.25 7.70
CA ALA A 32 6.53 1.21 9.14
C ALA A 32 5.05 1.05 9.51
N SER A 33 4.78 0.26 10.55
CA SER A 33 3.42 -0.17 10.89
C SER A 33 2.58 0.93 11.54
N GLU A 34 3.18 2.08 11.87
CA GLU A 34 2.49 3.25 12.39
C GLU A 34 1.49 3.82 11.36
N PRO A 35 0.29 4.25 11.81
CA PRO A 35 -0.73 4.83 10.92
C PRO A 35 -0.22 5.97 10.04
N GLU A 36 0.65 6.83 10.58
CA GLU A 36 1.22 7.97 9.87
C GLU A 36 2.10 7.55 8.69
N ALA A 37 2.87 6.48 8.85
CA ALA A 37 3.72 5.94 7.79
C ALA A 37 2.89 5.33 6.66
N LEU A 38 1.80 4.64 7.01
CA LEU A 38 0.83 4.12 6.03
C LEU A 38 0.13 5.27 5.29
N LEU A 39 -0.36 6.29 6.00
CA LEU A 39 -1.00 7.46 5.40
C LEU A 39 -0.07 8.18 4.43
N GLN A 40 1.17 8.45 4.86
CA GLN A 40 2.18 9.08 4.01
C GLN A 40 2.48 8.22 2.78
N HIS A 41 2.64 6.91 2.96
CA HIS A 41 2.84 5.99 1.84
C HIS A 41 1.72 6.08 0.81
N PHE A 42 0.45 6.05 1.26
CA PHE A 42 -0.71 6.14 0.36
C PHE A 42 -0.80 7.50 -0.34
N ALA A 43 -0.45 8.59 0.33
CA ALA A 43 -0.39 9.93 -0.27
C ALA A 43 0.67 10.03 -1.37
N ASP A 44 1.81 9.34 -1.20
CA ASP A 44 2.95 9.38 -2.12
C ASP A 44 2.89 8.35 -3.26
N LEU A 45 1.81 7.56 -3.34
CA LEU A 45 1.70 6.50 -4.34
C LEU A 45 1.76 7.02 -5.79
N GLY A 46 1.25 8.22 -6.03
CA GLY A 46 1.26 8.85 -7.36
C GLY A 46 0.57 8.00 -8.42
N LEU A 47 -0.50 7.28 -8.05
CA LEU A 47 -1.26 6.48 -9.00
C LEU A 47 -2.00 7.38 -10.00
N PRO A 48 -2.17 6.93 -11.25
CA PRO A 48 -2.88 7.67 -12.31
C PRO A 48 -4.29 8.13 -11.96
#